data_AF-A0A2D4KED7-F1
#
_entry.id   AF-A0A2D4KED7-F1
#
_cell.length_a   1.000
_cell.length_b   1.000
_cell.length_c   1.000
_cell.angle_alpha   90.00
_cell.angle_beta   90.00
_cell.angle_gamma   90.00
#
_symmetry.space_group_name_H-M   'P 1'
#
loop_
_entity.id
_entity.type
_entity.pdbx_description
1 polymer ?
#
loop_
_entity_poly.entity_id
_entity_poly.type
_entity_poly.pdbx_seq_one_letter_code
_entity_poly.pdbx_strand_id
1 'polypeptide(L)'
;YTPSVYGCLASLLAQYSPQQLAGQRIGVFSYGSGFAATLYSIKVSQDATPGSSLDKIIASLTDLKARLDSRKCISPEVFAENMMLREKTHHLANYIPQCSVDDLFEGTWYLVRVDEKHRRTYARRPMLGDRPLEAGVEVHLNLAGEHIPSPAKKVPRIPAKMDTEAVAVTLSNGEH
;
A
#
# COMPACT_ATOMS: atom_id res chain seq x y z
N TYR A 1 13.98 0.94 3.04
CA TYR A 1 14.92 0.01 3.67
C TYR A 1 14.62 -1.45 3.31
N THR A 2 13.76 -2.21 4.00
CA THR A 2 13.49 -3.62 3.61
C THR A 2 13.14 -3.85 2.12
N PRO A 3 12.36 -3.00 1.42
CA PRO A 3 12.09 -3.21 -0.01
C PRO A 3 13.28 -2.88 -0.94
N SER A 4 14.43 -2.41 -0.43
CA SER A 4 15.55 -1.92 -1.25
C SER A 4 16.02 -2.94 -2.29
N VAL A 5 16.30 -4.18 -1.86
CA VAL A 5 16.75 -5.25 -2.74
C VAL A 5 15.70 -5.63 -3.80
N TYR A 6 14.41 -5.54 -3.45
CA TYR A 6 13.31 -5.79 -4.36
C TYR A 6 13.05 -4.60 -5.32
N GLY A 7 13.39 -3.38 -4.90
CA GLY A 7 13.48 -2.22 -5.77
C GLY A 7 14.58 -2.39 -6.83
N CYS A 8 15.74 -2.93 -6.44
CA CYS A 8 16.79 -3.31 -7.40
C CYS A 8 16.32 -4.40 -8.36
N LEU A 9 15.58 -5.41 -7.87
CA LEU A 9 14.98 -6.43 -8.72
C LEU A 9 13.97 -5.83 -9.70
N ALA A 10 13.10 -4.92 -9.25
CA ALA A 10 12.17 -4.22 -10.13
C ALA A 10 12.90 -3.41 -11.21
N SER A 11 13.97 -2.69 -10.84
CA SER A 11 14.82 -1.97 -11.80
C SER A 11 15.50 -2.90 -12.81
N LEU A 12 15.96 -4.08 -12.39
CA LEU A 12 16.49 -5.10 -13.29
C LEU A 12 15.41 -5.53 -14.28
N LEU A 13 14.23 -5.93 -13.79
CA LEU A 13 13.12 -6.38 -14.64
C LEU A 13 12.66 -5.29 -15.63
N ALA A 14 12.67 -4.02 -15.23
CA ALA A 14 12.26 -2.91 -16.09
C ALA A 14 13.24 -2.60 -17.23
N GLN A 15 14.49 -3.08 -17.16
CA GLN A 15 15.55 -2.76 -18.13
C GLN A 15 15.78 -3.85 -19.18
N TYR A 16 15.26 -5.06 -18.98
CA TYR A 16 15.51 -6.20 -19.85
C TYR A 16 14.20 -6.79 -20.39
N SER A 17 14.25 -7.26 -21.63
CA SER A 17 13.15 -7.99 -22.24
C SER A 17 12.95 -9.39 -21.64
N PRO A 18 11.77 -9.99 -21.78
CA PRO A 18 11.53 -11.38 -21.37
C PRO A 18 12.56 -12.35 -21.96
N GLN A 19 12.98 -12.15 -23.21
CA GLN A 19 13.92 -13.03 -23.90
C GLN A 19 15.34 -12.93 -23.34
N GLN A 20 15.75 -11.75 -22.86
CA GLN A 20 17.06 -11.58 -22.21
C GLN A 20 17.12 -12.22 -20.82
N LEU A 21 15.98 -12.27 -20.12
CA LEU A 21 15.89 -12.80 -18.76
C LEU A 21 15.53 -14.29 -18.72
N ALA A 22 14.97 -14.85 -19.79
CA ALA A 22 14.54 -16.25 -19.84
C ALA A 22 15.65 -17.21 -19.41
N GLY A 23 15.34 -18.10 -18.45
CA GLY A 23 16.28 -19.10 -17.95
C GLY A 23 17.44 -18.59 -17.09
N GLN A 24 17.59 -17.27 -16.92
CA GLN A 24 18.66 -16.68 -16.12
C GLN A 24 18.49 -17.01 -14.63
N ARG A 25 19.60 -16.92 -13.88
CA ARG A 25 19.61 -17.01 -12.42
C ARG A 25 20.00 -15.65 -11.83
N ILE A 26 19.09 -15.05 -11.09
CA ILE A 26 19.30 -13.77 -10.42
C ILE A 26 19.75 -14.05 -8.98
N GLY A 27 20.96 -13.60 -8.63
CA GLY A 27 21.44 -13.62 -7.25
C GLY A 27 20.86 -12.45 -6.46
N VAL A 28 20.39 -12.71 -5.24
CA VAL A 28 19.80 -11.71 -4.35
C VAL A 28 20.47 -11.77 -2.99
N PHE A 29 21.14 -10.69 -2.61
CA PHE A 29 21.74 -10.53 -1.29
C PHE A 29 20.93 -9.52 -0.47
N SER A 30 20.34 -9.99 0.62
CA SER A 30 19.55 -9.16 1.54
C SER A 30 20.27 -9.05 2.88
N TYR A 31 20.33 -7.83 3.42
CA TYR A 31 21.03 -7.50 4.66
C TYR A 31 20.17 -6.62 5.58
N GLY A 32 20.24 -6.88 6.88
CA GLY A 32 19.75 -6.01 7.96
C GLY A 32 20.75 -5.94 9.11
N SER A 33 20.98 -4.72 9.62
CA SER A 33 21.86 -4.44 10.76
C SER A 33 21.34 -5.09 12.06
N GLY A 34 22.24 -5.55 12.94
CA GLY A 34 21.91 -6.31 14.16
C GLY A 34 22.73 -7.60 14.22
N PHE A 35 22.29 -8.66 13.52
CA PHE A 35 22.75 -8.98 12.16
C PHE A 35 21.85 -10.08 11.56
N ALA A 36 21.31 -9.85 10.36
CA ALA A 36 20.63 -10.91 9.62
C ALA A 36 20.88 -10.70 8.12
N ALA A 37 21.43 -11.71 7.46
CA ALA A 37 21.71 -11.67 6.03
C ALA A 37 21.41 -13.01 5.37
N THR A 38 20.97 -12.95 4.12
CA THR A 38 20.74 -14.14 3.30
C THR A 38 21.09 -13.83 1.86
N LEU A 39 21.93 -14.68 1.28
CA LEU A 39 22.12 -14.75 -0.17
C LEU A 39 21.26 -15.90 -0.69
N TYR A 40 20.37 -15.60 -1.62
CA TYR A 40 19.54 -16.59 -2.30
C TYR A 40 19.53 -16.32 -3.81
N SER A 41 18.83 -17.16 -4.57
CA SER A 41 18.70 -16.95 -6.01
C SER A 41 17.28 -17.23 -6.51
N ILE A 42 16.92 -16.54 -7.59
CA ILE A 42 15.66 -16.71 -8.31
C ILE A 42 16.02 -17.25 -9.70
N LYS A 43 15.41 -18.38 -10.08
CA LYS A 43 15.52 -18.92 -11.44
C LYS A 43 14.36 -18.40 -12.28
N VAL A 44 14.67 -17.66 -13.34
CA VAL A 44 13.66 -17.10 -14.25
C VAL A 44 13.08 -18.21 -15.13
N SER A 45 11.78 -18.12 -15.41
CA SER A 45 11.10 -19.04 -16.34
C SER A 45 11.80 -19.05 -17.71
N GLN A 46 11.76 -20.17 -18.41
CA GLN A 46 12.20 -20.26 -19.81
C GLN A 46 11.14 -19.70 -20.77
N ASP A 47 9.89 -19.59 -20.31
CA ASP A 47 8.77 -19.13 -21.14
C ASP A 47 8.75 -17.59 -21.24
N ALA A 48 9.30 -17.09 -22.35
CA ALA A 48 9.30 -15.68 -22.75
C ALA A 48 8.32 -15.39 -23.90
N THR A 49 7.28 -16.22 -24.06
CA THR A 49 6.24 -15.97 -25.07
C THR A 49 5.34 -14.79 -24.66
N PRO A 50 4.74 -14.07 -25.63
CA PRO A 50 3.78 -13.00 -25.32
C PRO A 50 2.63 -13.51 -24.44
N GLY A 51 2.31 -12.79 -23.37
CA GLY A 51 1.28 -13.16 -22.40
C GLY A 51 1.70 -14.17 -21.33
N SER A 52 2.95 -14.66 -21.36
CA SER A 52 3.50 -15.49 -20.28
C SER A 52 3.59 -14.73 -18.96
N SER A 53 3.81 -15.44 -17.85
CA SER A 53 4.01 -14.80 -16.55
C SER A 53 5.24 -13.88 -16.52
N LEU A 54 6.30 -14.23 -17.27
CA LEU A 54 7.50 -13.41 -17.38
C LEU A 54 7.24 -12.13 -18.19
N ASP A 55 6.50 -12.26 -19.30
CA ASP A 55 6.08 -11.12 -20.10
C ASP A 55 5.21 -10.15 -19.28
N LYS A 56 4.21 -10.67 -18.57
CA LYS A 56 3.30 -9.85 -17.73
C LYS A 56 4.00 -9.09 -16.61
N ILE A 57 4.92 -9.73 -15.88
CA ILE A 57 5.62 -9.04 -14.77
C ILE A 57 6.55 -7.96 -15.31
N ILE A 58 7.23 -8.19 -16.44
CA ILE A 58 8.07 -7.17 -17.08
C ILE A 58 7.20 -6.04 -17.61
N ALA A 59 6.11 -6.35 -18.32
CA ALA A 59 5.15 -5.38 -18.82
C ALA A 59 4.62 -4.45 -17.71
N SER A 60 4.34 -5.00 -16.51
CA SER A 60 3.87 -4.23 -15.35
C SER A 60 4.88 -3.21 -14.78
N LEU A 61 6.13 -3.27 -15.22
CA LEU A 61 7.23 -2.41 -14.77
C LEU A 61 7.80 -1.52 -15.88
N THR A 62 7.28 -1.62 -17.10
CA THR A 62 7.77 -0.85 -18.26
C THR A 62 7.64 0.66 -18.07
N ASP A 63 6.67 1.12 -17.29
CA ASP A 63 6.42 2.51 -16.98
C ASP A 63 7.25 3.04 -15.78
N LEU A 64 8.12 2.21 -15.19
CA LEU A 64 8.87 2.56 -13.97
C LEU A 64 9.63 3.88 -14.13
N LYS A 65 10.31 4.08 -15.26
CA LYS A 65 11.03 5.32 -15.53
C LYS A 65 10.09 6.52 -15.65
N ALA A 66 8.99 6.39 -16.39
CA ALA A 66 8.00 7.46 -16.52
C ALA A 66 7.40 7.86 -15.16
N ARG A 67 7.08 6.88 -14.30
CA ARG A 67 6.61 7.13 -12.93
C ARG A 67 7.64 7.83 -12.04
N LEU A 68 8.92 7.53 -12.23
CA LEU A 68 10.00 8.20 -11.51
C LEU A 68 10.19 9.64 -12.00
N ASP A 69 10.08 9.86 -13.31
CA ASP A 69 10.23 11.16 -13.94
C ASP A 69 9.00 12.08 -13.68
N SER A 70 7.83 11.51 -13.42
CA SER A 70 6.61 12.25 -13.06
C SER A 70 6.57 12.77 -11.61
N ARG A 71 7.63 12.55 -10.83
CA ARG A 71 7.71 13.03 -9.44
C ARG A 71 7.98 14.53 -9.39
N LYS A 72 7.45 15.18 -8.36
CA LYS A 72 7.73 16.59 -8.06
C LYS A 72 9.10 16.73 -7.39
N CYS A 73 9.99 17.49 -8.03
CA CYS A 73 11.23 17.91 -7.39
C CYS A 73 10.90 19.00 -6.36
N ILE A 74 11.48 18.89 -5.16
CA ILE A 74 11.33 19.86 -4.06
C ILE A 74 12.70 20.42 -3.70
N SER A 75 12.76 21.69 -3.27
CA SER A 75 14.03 22.30 -2.89
C SER A 75 14.57 21.66 -1.60
N PRO A 76 15.90 21.71 -1.37
CA PRO A 76 16.51 21.22 -0.13
C PRO A 76 15.92 21.87 1.13
N GLU A 77 15.59 23.15 1.09
CA GLU A 77 15.04 23.90 2.22
C GLU A 77 13.65 23.38 2.61
N VAL A 78 12.75 23.24 1.62
CA VAL A 78 11.43 22.66 1.82
C VAL A 78 11.53 21.20 2.31
N PHE A 79 12.48 20.43 1.78
CA PHE A 79 12.74 19.08 2.27
C PHE A 79 13.17 19.07 3.75
N ALA A 80 14.07 19.97 4.15
CA ALA A 80 14.53 20.08 5.54
C ALA A 80 13.39 20.47 6.49
N GLU A 81 12.54 21.41 6.09
CA GLU A 81 11.33 21.79 6.86
C GLU A 81 10.39 20.60 7.05
N ASN A 82 10.16 19.81 5.99
CA ASN A 82 9.35 18.60 6.07
C ASN A 82 9.95 17.54 7.00
N MET A 83 11.28 17.40 7.02
CA MET A 83 11.97 16.48 7.96
C MET A 83 11.83 16.95 9.41
N MET A 84 11.96 18.25 9.68
CA MET A 84 11.71 18.81 11.01
C MET A 84 10.27 18.60 11.47
N LEU A 85 9.29 18.79 10.57
CA LEU A 85 7.88 18.52 10.89
C LEU A 85 7.66 17.05 11.24
N ARG A 86 8.27 16.13 10.48
CA ARG A 86 8.20 14.68 10.74
C ARG A 86 8.75 14.31 12.12
N GLU A 87 9.87 14.92 12.52
CA GLU A 87 10.46 14.71 13.84
C GLU A 87 9.53 15.19 14.95
N LYS A 88 9.03 16.43 14.84
CA LYS A 88 8.10 17.03 15.83
C LYS A 88 6.79 16.25 15.97
N THR A 89 6.31 15.64 14.89
CA THR A 89 5.01 14.97 14.85
C THR A 89 5.08 13.47 15.16
N HIS A 90 6.28 12.88 15.26
CA HIS A 90 6.48 11.42 15.32
C HIS A 90 5.73 10.72 16.47
N HIS A 91 5.60 11.37 17.63
CA HIS A 91 4.95 10.82 18.82
C HIS A 91 3.63 11.51 19.20
N LEU A 92 3.12 12.42 18.35
CA LEU A 92 1.91 13.16 18.67
C LEU A 92 0.66 12.29 18.52
N ALA A 93 -0.21 12.35 19.52
CA ALA A 93 -1.60 11.91 19.44
C ALA A 93 -2.51 13.09 19.08
N ASN A 94 -3.77 12.80 18.71
CA ASN A 94 -4.77 13.82 18.38
C ASN A 94 -4.31 14.80 17.26
N TYR A 95 -3.63 14.29 16.24
CA TYR A 95 -3.02 15.07 15.17
C TYR A 95 -3.73 14.86 13.82
N ILE A 96 -3.87 15.94 13.06
CA ILE A 96 -4.35 15.94 11.67
C ILE A 96 -3.19 16.37 10.78
N PRO A 97 -2.70 15.51 9.87
CA PRO A 97 -1.64 15.87 8.92
C PRO A 97 -2.00 17.08 8.07
N GLN A 98 -1.04 17.99 7.85
CA GLN A 98 -1.26 19.25 7.12
C GLN A 98 -0.81 19.22 5.65
N CYS A 99 -0.24 18.12 5.18
CA CYS A 99 0.24 18.02 3.81
C CYS A 99 -0.92 17.94 2.81
N SER A 100 -0.76 18.56 1.63
CA SER A 100 -1.77 18.47 0.57
C SER A 100 -1.91 17.03 0.07
N VAL A 101 -3.17 16.62 -0.14
CA VAL A 101 -3.55 15.33 -0.75
C VAL A 101 -3.42 15.39 -2.28
N ASP A 102 -3.42 16.58 -2.87
CA ASP A 102 -3.42 16.78 -4.32
C ASP A 102 -2.10 16.34 -4.97
N ASP A 103 -0.99 16.48 -4.23
CA ASP A 103 0.37 16.09 -4.63
C ASP A 103 0.58 14.56 -4.60
N LEU A 104 -0.35 13.77 -4.04
CA LEU A 104 -0.24 12.31 -4.01
C LEU A 104 -0.62 11.70 -5.36
N PHE A 105 0.00 10.57 -5.70
CA PHE A 105 -0.45 9.79 -6.86
C PHE A 105 -1.87 9.27 -6.67
N GLU A 106 -2.60 9.09 -7.75
CA GLU A 106 -3.94 8.49 -7.73
C GLU A 106 -3.94 7.16 -6.97
N GLY A 107 -4.99 6.91 -6.18
CA GLY A 107 -5.17 5.64 -5.49
C GLY A 107 -4.26 5.44 -4.28
N THR A 108 -3.42 6.43 -3.96
CA THR A 108 -2.57 6.45 -2.78
C THR A 108 -3.44 6.51 -1.52
N TRP A 109 -3.18 5.59 -0.60
CA TRP A 109 -3.71 5.67 0.77
C TRP A 109 -2.92 6.69 1.57
N TYR A 110 -3.61 7.53 2.34
CA TYR A 110 -3.01 8.56 3.16
C TYR A 110 -3.64 8.62 4.55
N LEU A 111 -2.87 9.13 5.51
CA LEU A 111 -3.30 9.31 6.90
C LEU A 111 -4.20 10.55 7.00
N VAL A 112 -5.42 10.37 7.50
CA VAL A 112 -6.39 11.46 7.74
C VAL A 112 -6.22 12.03 9.13
N ARG A 113 -6.09 11.16 10.14
CA ARG A 113 -6.03 11.56 11.55
C ARG A 113 -5.41 10.47 12.41
N VAL A 114 -4.67 10.91 13.43
CA VAL A 114 -4.31 10.12 14.60
C VAL A 114 -5.15 10.67 15.75
N ASP A 115 -5.96 9.84 16.40
CA ASP A 115 -6.78 10.30 17.52
C ASP A 115 -6.03 10.26 18.87
N GLU A 116 -6.72 10.62 19.95
CA GLU A 116 -6.17 10.65 21.32
C GLU A 116 -5.70 9.27 21.82
N LYS A 117 -6.23 8.19 21.24
CA LYS A 117 -5.86 6.80 21.56
C LYS A 117 -4.87 6.22 20.55
N HIS A 118 -4.21 7.08 19.77
CA HIS A 118 -3.26 6.68 18.72
C HIS A 118 -3.87 5.83 17.58
N ARG A 119 -5.20 5.78 17.47
CA ARG A 119 -5.86 5.08 16.36
C ARG A 119 -5.72 5.93 15.10
N ARG A 120 -5.40 5.28 13.98
CA ARG A 120 -5.10 5.93 12.71
C ARG A 120 -6.26 5.73 11.74
N THR A 121 -6.79 6.84 11.23
CA THR A 121 -7.81 6.83 10.17
C THR A 121 -7.13 7.11 8.84
N TYR A 122 -7.48 6.33 7.82
CA TYR A 122 -6.92 6.45 6.49
C TYR A 122 -8.02 6.70 5.46
N ALA A 123 -7.67 7.39 4.38
CA ALA A 123 -8.50 7.55 3.20
C ALA A 123 -7.65 7.30 1.95
N ARG A 124 -8.32 7.20 0.80
CA ARG A 124 -7.67 6.90 -0.49
C ARG A 124 -7.94 8.04 -1.46
N ARG A 125 -6.89 8.55 -2.11
CA ARG A 125 -7.05 9.53 -3.21
C ARG A 125 -7.83 8.85 -4.35
N PRO A 126 -8.84 9.51 -4.95
CA PRO A 126 -9.63 8.91 -6.02
C PRO A 126 -8.75 8.50 -7.21
N MET A 127 -9.22 7.50 -7.94
CA MET A 127 -8.63 7.08 -9.21
C MET A 127 -9.38 7.83 -10.32
N LEU A 128 -8.70 8.31 -11.39
CA LEU A 128 -9.36 9.04 -12.48
C LEU A 128 -10.41 8.20 -13.27
N GLY A 129 -10.60 6.92 -12.91
CA GLY A 129 -11.59 6.00 -13.47
C GLY A 129 -12.87 5.81 -12.62
N ASP A 130 -12.97 6.42 -11.44
CA ASP A 130 -14.19 6.40 -10.64
C ASP A 130 -15.19 7.40 -11.24
N ARG A 131 -15.92 6.98 -12.29
CA ARG A 131 -17.14 7.70 -12.68
C ARG A 131 -18.12 7.65 -11.51
N PRO A 132 -18.89 8.71 -11.21
CA PRO A 132 -20.03 8.59 -10.33
C PRO A 132 -20.99 7.57 -10.95
N LEU A 133 -21.32 6.50 -10.23
CA LEU A 133 -22.49 5.70 -10.56
C LEU A 133 -23.73 6.57 -10.30
N GLU A 134 -24.18 7.31 -11.31
CA GLU A 134 -25.50 7.94 -11.27
C GLU A 134 -26.59 6.93 -11.68
N ALA A 135 -27.36 6.57 -10.66
CA ALA A 135 -28.76 6.11 -10.58
C ALA A 135 -29.43 5.36 -11.75
N GLY A 136 -29.85 4.12 -11.46
CA GLY A 136 -30.90 3.40 -12.17
C GLY A 136 -31.27 2.05 -11.51
N VAL A 137 -32.19 2.09 -10.53
CA VAL A 137 -33.25 1.10 -10.16
C VAL A 137 -32.86 -0.40 -10.28
N GLU A 138 -32.81 -1.23 -9.23
CA GLU A 138 -33.94 -1.66 -8.39
C GLU A 138 -33.41 -2.46 -7.17
N VAL A 139 -34.12 -2.35 -6.05
CA VAL A 139 -33.80 -3.00 -4.77
C VAL A 139 -34.03 -4.51 -4.85
N HIS A 140 -32.99 -5.31 -4.54
CA HIS A 140 -33.17 -6.64 -3.98
C HIS A 140 -32.22 -6.82 -2.78
N LEU A 141 -32.79 -6.69 -1.60
CA LEU A 141 -32.16 -7.02 -0.32
C LEU A 141 -31.99 -8.53 -0.24
N ASN A 142 -30.77 -9.03 -0.46
CA ASN A 142 -30.34 -10.32 0.06
C ASN A 142 -29.34 -10.07 1.19
N LEU A 143 -29.86 -10.02 2.41
CA LEU A 143 -29.07 -10.10 3.63
C LEU A 143 -28.46 -11.52 3.71
N ALA A 144 -27.18 -11.64 3.43
CA ALA A 144 -26.38 -12.79 3.84
C ALA A 144 -25.09 -12.24 4.47
N GLY A 145 -25.12 -12.02 5.78
CA GLY A 145 -23.94 -11.66 6.55
C GLY A 145 -23.09 -12.89 6.80
N GLU A 146 -21.95 -13.02 6.12
CA GLU A 146 -20.89 -13.94 6.53
C GLU A 146 -20.09 -13.30 7.66
N HIS A 147 -20.42 -13.74 8.89
CA HIS A 147 -19.71 -13.42 10.10
C HIS A 147 -18.58 -14.44 10.31
N ILE A 148 -17.31 -14.05 10.14
CA ILE A 148 -16.16 -14.88 10.49
C ILE A 148 -15.95 -14.80 12.03
N PRO A 149 -16.13 -15.89 12.81
CA PRO A 149 -16.05 -15.80 14.26
C PRO A 149 -14.59 -15.97 14.75
N SER A 150 -14.22 -15.13 15.73
CA SER A 150 -13.04 -15.33 16.59
C SER A 150 -13.43 -16.24 17.79
N PRO A 151 -12.52 -17.03 18.39
CA PRO A 151 -12.89 -18.10 19.32
C PRO A 151 -13.48 -17.58 20.64
N ALA A 152 -14.58 -18.20 21.08
CA ALA A 152 -15.42 -17.77 22.19
C ALA A 152 -14.79 -17.92 23.59
N LYS A 153 -15.05 -16.94 24.47
CA LYS A 153 -15.22 -17.17 25.92
C LYS A 153 -16.68 -16.89 26.30
N LYS A 154 -17.35 -17.91 26.84
CA LYS A 154 -18.79 -17.97 27.14
C LYS A 154 -19.18 -17.11 28.35
N VAL A 155 -20.05 -16.12 28.18
CA VAL A 155 -21.10 -15.73 29.16
C VAL A 155 -22.22 -14.90 28.48
N PRO A 156 -23.50 -15.00 28.89
CA PRO A 156 -24.66 -14.50 28.11
C PRO A 156 -24.90 -12.98 28.22
N ARG A 157 -25.43 -12.37 27.15
CA ARG A 157 -25.80 -10.95 27.05
C ARG A 157 -27.31 -10.79 26.80
N ILE A 158 -27.92 -9.75 27.41
CA ILE A 158 -29.30 -9.25 27.17
C ILE A 158 -29.20 -8.04 26.19
N PRO A 159 -30.17 -7.77 25.27
CA PRO A 159 -29.94 -6.89 24.12
C PRO A 159 -30.62 -5.50 24.20
N ALA A 160 -30.02 -4.51 23.54
CA ALA A 160 -30.59 -3.31 22.87
C ALA A 160 -29.43 -2.29 22.64
N LYS A 161 -29.30 -1.49 21.58
CA LYS A 161 -30.12 -1.03 20.44
C LYS A 161 -29.14 -0.58 19.32
N MET A 162 -29.58 -0.59 18.07
CA MET A 162 -28.85 -0.10 16.89
C MET A 162 -28.96 1.42 16.78
N ASP A 163 -27.84 2.09 16.46
CA ASP A 163 -27.81 3.38 15.78
C ASP A 163 -26.76 3.30 14.65
N THR A 164 -27.15 3.84 13.49
CA THR A 164 -26.48 3.75 12.18
C THR A 164 -25.46 4.87 12.02
N GLU A 165 -24.19 4.57 11.69
CA GLU A 165 -23.21 5.56 11.23
C GLU A 165 -22.18 5.00 10.24
N ALA A 166 -21.62 5.91 9.44
CA ALA A 166 -20.89 5.72 8.19
C ALA A 166 -19.68 4.76 8.25
N VAL A 167 -19.40 4.11 7.11
CA VAL A 167 -18.32 3.13 6.95
C VAL A 167 -16.95 3.81 6.96
N ALA A 168 -16.36 3.95 8.15
CA ALA A 168 -14.96 4.27 8.35
C ALA A 168 -14.20 2.99 8.75
N VAL A 169 -13.21 2.58 7.94
CA VAL A 169 -12.37 1.43 8.27
C VAL A 169 -11.33 1.85 9.31
N THR A 170 -11.55 1.47 10.56
CA THR A 170 -10.62 1.67 11.67
C THR A 170 -9.80 0.40 11.87
N LEU A 171 -8.48 0.47 11.67
CA LEU A 171 -7.55 -0.61 11.99
C LEU A 171 -6.83 -0.29 13.31
N SER A 172 -7.01 -1.14 14.31
CA SER A 172 -6.32 -1.08 15.61
C SER A 172 -5.09 -1.96 15.57
N ASN A 173 -3.89 -1.39 15.73
CA ASN A 173 -2.71 -2.19 16.03
C ASN A 173 -2.74 -2.51 17.53
N GLY A 174 -2.57 -3.78 17.87
CA GLY A 174 -2.71 -4.30 19.25
C GLY A 174 -1.86 -3.55 20.29
N GLU A 175 -2.25 -3.74 21.55
CA GLU A 175 -1.69 -3.06 22.72
C GLU A 175 -0.17 -3.30 22.88
N HIS A 176 0.53 -2.25 23.28
CA HIS A 176 1.89 -2.30 23.82
C HIS A 176 1.83 -2.32 25.36
#